data_AF-A0A1I6WHS8-F1
#
_entry.id   AF-A0A1I6WHS8-F1
#
_cell.length_a   1.000
_cell.length_b   1.000
_cell.length_c   1.000
_cell.angle_alpha   90.00
_cell.angle_beta   90.00
_cell.angle_gamma   90.00
#
_symmetry.space_group_name_H-M   'P 1'
#
loop_
_entity.id
_entity.type
_entity.pdbx_description
1 polymer ?
#
loop_
_entity_poly.entity_id
_entity_poly.type
_entity_poly.pdbx_seq_one_letter_code
_entity_poly.pdbx_strand_id
1 'polypeptide(L)' 'MSKITDQDVLSATSNGDGTHDGVKLAQWLYEAYTGKPLPRDKAEALVQEGVRRARIRKDQEARG' A
#
# COMPACT_ATOMS: atom_id res chain seq x y z
N MET A 1 7.77 -21.95 0.40
CA MET A 1 6.77 -20.99 -0.07
C MET A 1 6.90 -19.73 0.78
N SER A 2 7.54 -18.68 0.26
CA SER A 2 7.65 -17.40 0.97
C SER A 2 6.26 -16.78 1.09
N LYS A 3 5.80 -16.56 2.32
CA LYS A 3 4.57 -15.81 2.59
C LYS A 3 4.82 -14.36 2.18
N ILE A 4 3.96 -13.83 1.31
CA ILE A 4 3.89 -12.40 1.02
C ILE A 4 3.70 -11.68 2.37
N THR A 5 4.59 -10.73 2.66
CA THR A 5 4.63 -9.97 3.91
C THR A 5 3.98 -8.61 3.73
N ASP A 6 3.57 -7.96 4.82
CA ASP A 6 3.06 -6.58 4.80
C ASP A 6 4.03 -5.58 4.14
N GLN A 7 5.32 -5.91 4.12
CA GLN A 7 6.38 -5.12 3.51
C GLN A 7 6.39 -5.22 1.97
N ASP A 8 5.97 -6.37 1.43
CA ASP A 8 5.78 -6.57 -0.02
C ASP A 8 4.56 -5.77 -0.51
N VAL A 9 3.50 -5.73 0.31
CA VAL A 9 2.28 -4.92 0.08
C VAL A 9 2.60 -3.43 0.02
N LEU A 10 3.41 -2.95 0.96
CA LEU A 10 3.85 -1.56 1.04
C LEU A 10 4.79 -1.17 -0.11
N SER A 11 5.67 -2.07 -0.56
CA SER A 11 6.57 -1.77 -1.68
C SER A 11 5.83 -1.71 -3.01
N ALA A 12 4.87 -2.61 -3.24
CA ALA A 12 4.08 -2.62 -4.47
C ALA A 12 3.17 -1.37 -4.59
N THR A 13 2.68 -0.84 -3.46
CA THR A 13 1.88 0.40 -3.43
C THR A 13 2.74 1.68 -3.57
N SER A 14 4.04 1.62 -3.26
CA SER A 14 4.94 2.78 -3.31
C SER A 14 5.58 3.02 -4.69
N ASN A 15 5.60 2.02 -5.56
CA ASN A 15 6.10 2.12 -6.95
C ASN A 15 5.00 2.48 -7.97
N GLY A 16 3.75 2.62 -7.53
CA GLY A 16 2.66 3.11 -8.36
C GLY A 16 2.81 4.62 -8.54
N ASP A 17 3.09 5.04 -9.76
CA ASP A 17 3.42 6.40 -10.21
C ASP A 17 2.21 7.37 -10.13
N GLY A 18 1.48 7.38 -9.00
CA GLY A 18 0.21 8.07 -8.83
C GLY A 18 -0.95 7.52 -9.68
N THR A 19 -0.71 6.48 -10.47
CA THR A 19 -1.63 5.92 -11.46
C THR A 19 -2.44 4.78 -10.88
N HIS A 20 -3.73 5.04 -10.60
CA HIS A 20 -4.90 4.14 -10.71
C HIS A 20 -4.89 2.69 -10.14
N ASP A 21 -3.78 2.14 -9.67
CA ASP A 21 -3.61 0.73 -9.29
C ASP A 21 -3.32 0.53 -7.80
N GLY A 22 -2.94 1.56 -7.04
CA GLY A 22 -2.71 1.42 -5.60
C GLY A 22 -3.95 0.94 -4.84
N VAL A 23 -5.13 1.45 -5.23
CA VAL A 23 -6.43 1.06 -4.63
C VAL A 23 -6.77 -0.38 -4.96
N LYS A 24 -6.64 -0.78 -6.23
CA LYS A 24 -6.90 -2.17 -6.66
C LYS A 24 -5.93 -3.15 -6.02
N LEU A 25 -4.67 -2.75 -5.90
CA LEU A 25 -3.64 -3.53 -5.24
C LEU A 25 -3.94 -3.70 -3.74
N ALA A 26 -4.35 -2.63 -3.06
CA ALA A 26 -4.77 -2.70 -1.66
C ALA A 26 -6.01 -3.59 -1.47
N GLN A 27 -6.98 -3.50 -2.38
CA GLN A 27 -8.16 -4.37 -2.37
C GLN A 27 -7.77 -5.84 -2.57
N TRP A 28 -6.95 -6.13 -3.58
CA TRP A 28 -6.47 -7.48 -3.87
C TRP A 28 -5.69 -8.09 -2.70
N LEU A 29 -4.80 -7.32 -2.09
CA LEU A 29 -3.99 -7.79 -0.96
C LEU A 29 -4.83 -8.03 0.28
N TYR A 30 -5.80 -7.15 0.56
CA TYR A 30 -6.73 -7.34 1.66
C TYR A 30 -7.64 -8.55 1.45
N GLU A 31 -8.14 -8.75 0.24
CA GLU A 31 -8.94 -9.92 -0.14
C GLU A 31 -8.13 -11.21 0.00
N ALA A 32 -6.90 -11.23 -0.51
CA ALA A 32 -6.00 -12.37 -0.39
C ALA A 32 -5.68 -12.72 1.08
N TYR A 33 -5.60 -11.72 1.96
CA TYR A 33 -5.30 -11.91 3.37
C TYR A 33 -6.52 -12.30 4.22
N THR A 34 -7.67 -11.68 3.98
CA THR A 34 -8.87 -11.82 4.84
C THR A 34 -9.95 -12.71 4.26
N GLY A 35 -9.88 -13.04 2.97
CA GLY A 35 -10.95 -13.69 2.21
C GLY A 35 -12.19 -12.81 2.03
N LYS A 36 -12.12 -11.51 2.34
CA LYS A 36 -13.25 -10.57 2.30
C LYS A 36 -12.92 -9.37 1.41
N PRO A 37 -13.90 -8.88 0.61
CA PRO A 37 -13.71 -7.70 -0.21
C PRO A 37 -13.45 -6.46 0.64
N LEU A 38 -12.47 -5.66 0.22
CA LEU A 38 -12.19 -4.37 0.83
C LEU A 38 -13.02 -3.28 0.14
N PRO A 39 -13.88 -2.56 0.88
CA PRO A 39 -14.57 -1.38 0.35
C PRO A 39 -13.58 -0.36 -0.21
N ARG A 40 -13.93 0.24 -1.35
CA ARG A 40 -13.04 1.13 -2.12
C ARG A 40 -12.59 2.35 -1.31
N ASP A 41 -13.48 2.94 -0.54
CA ASP A 41 -13.23 4.06 0.38
C ASP A 41 -12.15 3.72 1.42
N LYS A 42 -12.21 2.51 2.00
CA LYS A 42 -11.16 2.04 2.92
C LYS A 42 -9.84 1.76 2.21
N ALA A 43 -9.89 1.22 1.00
CA ALA A 43 -8.70 1.00 0.18
C ALA A 43 -8.01 2.32 -0.17
N GLU A 44 -8.77 3.35 -0.57
CA GLU A 44 -8.26 4.69 -0.84
C GLU A 44 -7.59 5.30 0.41
N ALA A 45 -8.21 5.17 1.60
CA ALA A 45 -7.63 5.64 2.85
C ALA A 45 -6.31 4.94 3.20
N LEU A 46 -6.22 3.61 3.01
CA LEU A 46 -5.01 2.84 3.25
C LEU A 46 -3.88 3.23 2.29
N VAL A 47 -4.20 3.45 1.02
CA VAL A 47 -3.23 3.89 0.01
C VAL A 47 -2.70 5.29 0.35
N GLN A 48 -3.59 6.23 0.68
CA GLN A 48 -3.19 7.58 1.08
C GLN A 48 -2.30 7.58 2.32
N GLU A 49 -2.63 6.77 3.32
CA GLU A 49 -1.81 6.62 4.53
C GLU A 49 -0.45 5.99 4.22
N GLY A 50 -0.40 5.00 3.32
CA GLY A 50 0.83 4.39 2.82
C GLY A 50 1.74 5.42 2.13
N VAL A 51 1.18 6.20 1.21
CA VAL A 51 1.89 7.29 0.51
C VAL A 51 2.39 8.35 1.49
N ARG A 52 1.57 8.73 2.48
CA ARG A 52 1.95 9.70 3.52
C ARG A 52 3.15 9.21 4.33
N ARG A 53 3.15 7.95 4.74
CA ARG A 53 4.27 7.34 5.49
C ARG A 53 5.53 7.19 4.65
N ALA A 54 5.39 6.80 3.38
CA ALA A 54 6.51 6.72 2.46
C ALA A 54 7.19 8.09 2.28
N ARG A 55 6.40 9.16 2.16
CA ARG A 55 6.91 10.54 2.08
C ARG A 55 7.66 10.95 3.34
N ILE A 56 7.12 10.66 4.52
CA ILE A 56 7.79 10.94 5.81
C ILE A 56 9.12 10.21 5.91
N ARG A 57 9.18 8.94 5.48
CA ARG A 57 10.41 8.15 5.49
C ARG A 57 11.47 8.78 4.57
N LYS A 58 11.08 9.18 3.36
CA LYS A 58 11.98 9.86 2.42
C LYS A 58 12.51 11.19 2.97
N ASP A 59 11.67 11.95 3.66
CA ASP A 59 12.06 13.21 4.31
C ASP A 59 12.99 12.99 5.51
N GLN A 60 12.87 11.87 6.23
CA GLN A 60 13.80 11.48 7.29
C GLN A 60 15.15 11.00 6.73
N GLU A 61 15.15 10.22 5.65
CA GLU A 61 16.36 9.76 4.96
C GLU A 61 17.13 10.93 4.32
N ALA A 62 16.44 11.96 3.80
CA ALA A 62 17.08 13.13 3.21
C ALA A 62 17.72 14.10 4.23
N ARG A 63 17.46 13.92 5.53
CA ARG A 63 18.01 14.76 6.63
C ARG A 63 19.09 14.04 7.45
N GLY A 64 19.36 12.76 7.15
CA GLY A 64 20.37 11.93 7.82
C GLY A 64 21.73 11.97 7.15
#